data_AF-A0A8C0HFA0-F1
#
_entry.id   AF-A0A8C0HFA0-F1
#
_cell.length_a   1.000
_cell.length_b   1.000
_cell.length_c   1.000
_cell.angle_alpha   90.00
_cell.angle_beta   90.00
_cell.angle_gamma   90.00
#
_symmetry.space_group_name_H-M   'P 1'
#
loop_
_entity.id
_entity.type
_entity.pdbx_description
1 polymer ?
#
loop_
_entity_poly.entity_id
_entity_poly.type
_entity_poly.pdbx_seq_one_letter_code
_entity_poly.pdbx_strand_id
1 'polypeptide(L)'
;MWYKSSGPGDFEEPIAFDGTRMSKEEDSIWFRPTVVQDSGLYACVIRNSTYCMKVSISLTVGENDTGLCYNSKMKYFEKAELSKSKEISCPDIEDFLIPYREPEILWYKQAAMLGKRSRLFCTVISKVSRTLVHWPVTYFLER
;
A
#
# COMPACT_ATOMS: atom_id res chain seq x y z
N MET A 1 -6.57 18.12 8.40
CA MET A 1 -5.23 18.15 9.04
C MET A 1 -4.79 16.72 9.22
N TRP A 2 -3.48 16.46 9.18
CA TRP A 2 -2.93 15.11 9.31
C TRP A 2 -1.93 15.07 10.45
N TYR A 3 -2.01 13.99 11.23
CA TYR A 3 -1.12 13.72 12.35
C TYR A 3 -0.58 12.30 12.24
N LYS A 4 0.62 12.07 12.78
CA LYS A 4 1.24 10.75 12.87
C LYS A 4 1.49 10.38 14.33
N SER A 5 1.23 9.14 14.70
CA SER A 5 1.72 8.53 15.94
C SER A 5 2.41 7.20 15.64
N SER A 6 3.31 6.77 16.53
CA SER A 6 4.04 5.50 16.37
C SER A 6 3.14 4.29 16.63
N GLY A 7 2.15 4.43 17.52
CA GLY A 7 1.20 3.40 17.87
C GLY A 7 -0.05 3.92 18.59
N PRO A 8 -0.95 3.01 18.99
CA PRO A 8 -2.17 3.36 19.73
C PRO A 8 -1.83 3.91 21.11
N GLY A 9 -2.31 5.12 21.43
CA GLY A 9 -2.07 5.77 22.72
C GLY A 9 -0.80 6.63 22.79
N ASP A 10 0.01 6.63 21.73
CA ASP A 10 1.14 7.54 21.60
C ASP A 10 0.67 8.96 21.23
N PHE A 11 1.55 9.94 21.46
CA PHE A 11 1.27 11.32 21.11
C PHE A 11 1.21 11.51 19.58
N GLU A 12 0.28 12.36 19.13
CA GLU A 12 0.07 12.66 17.73
C GLU A 12 0.80 13.95 17.35
N GLU A 13 1.74 13.83 16.41
CA GLU A 13 2.51 14.96 15.92
C GLU A 13 1.99 15.42 14.55
N PRO A 14 1.91 16.74 14.29
CA PRO A 14 1.51 17.24 12.99
C PRO A 14 2.54 16.85 11.93
N ILE A 15 2.06 16.39 10.77
CA ILE A 15 2.93 15.94 9.69
C ILE A 15 3.46 17.14 8.89
N ALA A 16 4.78 17.22 8.75
CA ALA A 16 5.44 18.14 7.83
C ALA A 16 5.59 17.51 6.44
N PHE A 17 4.87 18.04 5.44
CA PHE A 17 4.95 17.56 4.06
C PHE A 17 6.09 18.25 3.33
N ASP A 18 7.00 17.47 2.74
CA ASP A 18 8.13 17.99 1.94
C ASP A 18 7.75 18.25 0.48
N GLY A 19 6.57 17.78 0.05
CA GLY A 19 6.06 17.91 -1.32
C GLY A 19 6.79 17.08 -2.36
N THR A 20 7.87 16.38 -2.00
CA THR A 20 8.73 15.63 -2.92
C THR A 20 8.55 14.13 -2.68
N ARG A 21 8.89 13.67 -1.47
CA ARG A 21 8.74 12.28 -1.05
C ARG A 21 7.40 12.06 -0.38
N MET A 22 6.96 12.99 0.45
CA MET A 22 5.69 12.96 1.17
C MET A 22 4.87 14.20 0.82
N SER A 23 3.87 14.03 -0.06
CA SER A 23 2.98 15.11 -0.47
C SER A 23 1.56 14.88 0.03
N LYS A 24 0.89 15.97 0.40
CA LYS A 24 -0.55 15.96 0.66
C LYS A 24 -1.27 16.36 -0.62
N GLU A 25 -2.12 15.49 -1.15
CA GLU A 25 -2.96 15.76 -2.31
C GLU A 25 -4.41 15.48 -1.93
N GLU A 26 -5.23 16.53 -2.01
CA GLU A 26 -6.63 16.49 -1.58
C GLU A 26 -6.78 15.91 -0.16
N ASP A 27 -7.28 14.69 -0.10
CA ASP A 27 -7.65 13.91 1.08
C ASP A 27 -6.75 12.70 1.30
N SER A 28 -5.60 12.67 0.62
CA SER A 28 -4.63 11.59 0.69
C SER A 28 -3.21 12.11 0.96
N ILE A 29 -2.40 11.24 1.56
CA ILE A 29 -0.95 11.41 1.64
C ILE A 29 -0.31 10.44 0.66
N TRP A 30 0.59 10.95 -0.17
CA TRP A 30 1.39 10.15 -1.10
C TRP A 30 2.81 10.01 -0.60
N PHE A 31 3.33 8.78 -0.67
CA PHE A 31 4.71 8.45 -0.33
C PHE A 31 5.45 7.96 -1.57
N ARG A 32 6.51 8.65 -1.97
CA ARG A 32 7.27 8.42 -3.20
C ARG A 32 8.79 8.49 -2.96
N PRO A 33 9.45 7.39 -2.60
CA PRO A 33 8.92 6.11 -2.12
C PRO A 33 8.65 6.13 -0.61
N THR A 34 8.05 5.05 -0.11
CA THR A 34 7.96 4.77 1.34
C THR A 34 9.29 4.32 1.93
N VAL A 35 9.46 4.58 3.22
CA VAL A 35 10.55 4.04 4.05
C VAL A 35 9.98 3.33 5.26
N VAL A 36 10.72 2.37 5.84
CA VAL A 36 10.28 1.59 7.01
C VAL A 36 9.83 2.47 8.18
N GLN A 37 10.50 3.62 8.34
CA GLN A 37 10.21 4.65 9.34
C GLN A 37 8.86 5.36 9.14
N ASP A 38 8.25 5.26 7.96
CA ASP A 38 6.91 5.80 7.71
C ASP A 38 5.84 4.96 8.42
N SER A 39 6.15 3.77 8.92
CA SER A 39 5.20 2.94 9.68
C SER A 39 4.63 3.70 10.89
N GLY A 40 3.34 3.55 11.13
CA GLY A 40 2.63 4.20 12.24
C GLY A 40 1.15 4.41 11.94
N LEU A 41 0.48 5.15 12.83
CA LEU A 41 -0.92 5.55 12.68
C LEU A 41 -1.00 6.98 12.15
N TYR A 42 -1.77 7.15 11.08
CA TYR A 42 -2.02 8.42 10.43
C TYR A 42 -3.45 8.86 10.73
N ALA A 43 -3.59 9.90 11.55
CA ALA A 43 -4.88 10.48 11.90
C ALA A 43 -5.25 11.61 10.92
N CYS A 44 -6.35 11.43 10.20
CA CYS A 44 -7.00 12.46 9.40
C CYS A 44 -8.05 13.17 10.24
N VAL A 45 -7.86 14.47 10.47
CA VAL A 45 -8.80 15.32 11.20
C VAL A 45 -9.44 16.32 10.24
N ILE A 46 -10.76 16.21 10.09
CA ILE A 46 -11.58 17.15 9.32
C ILE A 46 -12.31 18.03 10.33
N ARG A 47 -12.05 19.34 10.29
CA ARG A 47 -12.68 20.31 11.19
C ARG A 47 -13.37 21.40 10.39
N ASN A 48 -14.63 21.65 10.71
CA ASN A 48 -15.43 22.80 10.30
C ASN A 48 -15.96 23.50 11.58
N SER A 49 -16.71 24.59 11.45
CA SER A 49 -17.22 25.40 12.57
C SER A 49 -18.07 24.59 13.57
N THR A 50 -18.85 23.62 13.10
CA THR A 50 -19.75 22.79 13.92
C THR A 50 -19.40 21.30 13.92
N TYR A 51 -18.40 20.89 13.15
CA TYR A 51 -18.10 19.48 12.90
C TYR A 51 -16.62 19.18 13.07
N CYS A 52 -16.30 18.14 13.84
CA CYS A 52 -14.94 17.63 13.98
C CYS A 52 -14.99 16.10 13.87
N MET A 53 -14.38 15.55 12.83
CA MET A 53 -14.25 14.11 12.62
C MET A 53 -12.77 13.76 12.55
N LYS A 54 -12.43 12.64 13.20
CA LYS A 54 -11.09 12.08 13.21
C LYS A 54 -11.18 10.60 12.84
N VAL A 55 -10.34 10.18 11.89
CA VAL A 55 -10.17 8.78 11.51
C VAL A 55 -8.67 8.46 11.56
N SER A 56 -8.31 7.33 12.16
CA SER A 56 -6.93 6.85 12.22
C SER A 56 -6.73 5.70 11.25
N ILE A 57 -5.65 5.75 10.47
CA ILE A 57 -5.32 4.79 9.43
C ILE A 57 -3.95 4.19 9.76
N SER A 58 -3.85 2.86 9.77
CA SER A 58 -2.58 2.18 10.06
C SER A 58 -1.77 1.96 8.79
N LEU A 59 -0.54 2.48 8.76
CA LEU A 59 0.43 2.23 7.71
C LEU A 59 1.54 1.33 8.25
N THR A 60 1.77 0.18 7.62
CA THR A 60 2.85 -0.75 7.99
C THR A 60 3.78 -0.94 6.81
N VAL A 61 5.00 -0.42 6.90
CA VAL A 61 6.02 -0.57 5.86
C VAL A 61 6.98 -1.70 6.24
N GLY A 62 6.85 -2.83 5.56
CA GLY A 62 7.72 -3.99 5.76
C GLY A 62 8.87 -4.04 4.76
N GLU A 63 10.01 -4.55 5.20
CA GLU A 63 11.08 -4.99 4.29
C GLU A 63 10.80 -6.40 3.80
N ASN A 64 11.40 -6.78 2.66
CA ASN A 64 11.27 -8.13 2.14
C ASN A 64 11.96 -9.13 3.08
N ASP A 65 11.40 -10.33 3.20
CA ASP A 65 12.04 -11.40 3.96
C ASP A 65 13.36 -11.82 3.27
N THR A 66 14.35 -12.27 4.06
CA THR A 66 15.67 -12.65 3.54
C THR A 66 15.56 -13.70 2.43
N GLY A 67 16.01 -13.34 1.22
CA GLY A 67 15.99 -14.22 0.05
C GLY A 67 14.65 -14.29 -0.69
N LEU A 68 13.64 -13.52 -0.27
CA LEU A 68 12.32 -13.47 -0.90
C LEU A 68 12.05 -12.08 -1.48
N CYS A 69 11.16 -12.00 -2.46
CA CYS A 69 10.72 -10.73 -3.06
C CYS A 69 9.47 -10.15 -2.38
N TYR A 70 9.10 -10.67 -1.20
CA TYR A 70 7.90 -10.30 -0.47
C TYR A 70 8.14 -10.44 1.05
N ASN A 71 7.28 -9.80 1.84
CA ASN A 71 7.23 -9.96 3.29
C ASN A 71 6.17 -10.99 3.67
N SER A 72 6.49 -11.99 4.50
CA SER A 72 5.53 -13.06 4.84
C SER A 72 4.36 -12.62 5.70
N LYS A 73 4.47 -11.48 6.38
CA LYS A 73 3.40 -10.88 7.19
C LYS A 73 2.45 -10.01 6.37
N MET A 74 2.80 -9.67 5.13
CA MET A 74 2.04 -8.78 4.25
C MET A 74 1.68 -9.51 2.94
N LYS A 75 0.67 -10.39 3.01
CA LYS A 75 0.20 -11.21 1.89
C LYS A 75 -1.32 -11.19 1.79
N TYR A 76 -1.82 -11.26 0.56
CA TYR A 76 -3.22 -11.57 0.30
C TYR A 76 -3.45 -13.08 0.37
N PHE A 77 -4.48 -13.49 1.13
CA PHE A 77 -4.89 -14.88 1.23
C PHE A 77 -6.11 -15.12 0.34
N GLU A 78 -5.95 -16.00 -0.65
CA GLU A 78 -7.04 -16.43 -1.52
C GLU A 78 -7.25 -17.94 -1.42
N LYS A 79 -8.51 -18.36 -1.32
CA LYS A 79 -8.89 -19.77 -1.35
C LYS A 79 -9.39 -20.11 -2.75
N ALA A 80 -8.93 -21.24 -3.29
CA ALA A 80 -9.43 -21.81 -4.53
C ALA A 80 -10.04 -23.19 -4.26
N GLU A 81 -11.16 -23.48 -4.91
CA GLU A 81 -11.77 -24.80 -4.83
C GLU A 81 -11.13 -25.74 -5.85
N LEU A 82 -10.88 -26.98 -5.43
CA LEU A 82 -10.42 -28.05 -6.32
C LEU A 82 -11.42 -28.19 -7.48
N SER A 83 -10.93 -28.34 -8.70
CA SER A 83 -11.69 -28.44 -9.96
C SER A 83 -12.37 -27.16 -10.50
N LYS A 84 -12.24 -26.00 -9.83
CA LYS A 84 -12.71 -24.71 -10.36
C LYS A 84 -11.56 -23.83 -10.83
N SER A 85 -11.77 -23.11 -11.93
CA SER A 85 -10.86 -22.04 -12.33
C SER A 85 -10.96 -20.88 -11.34
N LYS A 86 -9.81 -20.31 -10.98
CA LYS A 86 -9.71 -19.14 -10.11
C LYS A 86 -8.86 -18.09 -10.80
N GLU A 87 -9.41 -16.91 -10.94
CA GLU A 87 -8.70 -15.74 -11.43
C GLU A 87 -8.01 -15.04 -10.25
N ILE A 88 -6.76 -14.62 -10.45
CA ILE A 88 -5.97 -13.87 -9.48
C ILE A 88 -5.67 -12.52 -10.16
N SER A 89 -6.28 -11.45 -9.66
CA SER A 89 -6.01 -10.07 -10.09
C SER A 89 -4.88 -9.46 -9.27
N CYS A 90 -4.38 -8.26 -9.59
CA CYS A 90 -3.49 -7.49 -8.70
C CYS A 90 -4.29 -6.31 -8.11
N PRO A 91 -4.44 -6.18 -6.78
CA PRO A 91 -5.42 -5.28 -6.21
C PRO A 91 -4.76 -3.92 -5.97
N ASP A 92 -5.54 -2.90 -5.65
CA ASP A 92 -5.01 -1.62 -5.19
C ASP A 92 -4.04 -0.91 -6.16
N ILE A 93 -3.98 -1.33 -7.43
CA ILE A 93 -3.12 -0.73 -8.47
C ILE A 93 -3.78 0.42 -9.23
N GLU A 94 -5.05 0.71 -8.95
CA GLU A 94 -5.89 1.66 -9.68
C GLU A 94 -5.24 3.04 -9.81
N ASP A 95 -4.60 3.50 -8.73
CA ASP A 95 -3.87 4.77 -8.66
C ASP A 95 -2.59 4.81 -9.53
N PHE A 96 -2.09 3.65 -9.98
CA PHE A 96 -0.91 3.51 -10.83
C PHE A 96 -1.24 3.23 -12.30
N LEU A 97 -2.52 3.02 -12.61
CA LEU A 97 -2.96 2.78 -13.97
C LEU A 97 -2.94 4.10 -14.75
N ILE A 98 -2.20 4.11 -15.86
CA ILE A 98 -2.20 5.23 -16.78
C ILE A 98 -3.36 5.01 -17.76
N PRO A 99 -4.30 5.97 -17.91
CA PRO A 99 -5.37 5.87 -18.89
C PRO A 99 -4.78 5.57 -20.27
N TYR A 100 -5.41 4.66 -21.02
CA TYR A 100 -4.99 4.25 -22.36
C TYR A 100 -3.66 3.49 -22.45
N ARG A 101 -3.10 3.05 -21.32
CA ARG A 101 -1.92 2.18 -21.28
C ARG A 101 -2.20 0.97 -20.41
N GLU A 102 -2.19 -0.21 -21.00
CA GLU A 102 -2.25 -1.44 -20.23
C GLU A 102 -0.96 -1.59 -19.39
N PRO A 103 -1.06 -1.79 -18.06
CA PRO A 103 0.11 -1.96 -17.22
C PRO A 103 0.79 -3.31 -17.52
N GLU A 104 2.12 -3.30 -17.49
CA GLU A 104 2.92 -4.50 -17.68
C GLU A 104 3.10 -5.27 -16.36
N ILE A 105 2.19 -6.18 -16.01
CA ILE A 105 2.21 -6.90 -14.72
C ILE A 105 3.06 -8.19 -14.80
N LEU A 106 4.05 -8.30 -13.90
CA LEU A 106 4.87 -9.52 -13.71
C LEU A 106 4.31 -10.41 -12.61
N TRP A 107 4.15 -11.69 -12.93
CA TRP A 107 3.77 -12.71 -11.96
C TRP A 107 4.97 -13.57 -11.56
N TYR A 108 5.21 -13.63 -10.25
CA TYR A 108 6.23 -14.48 -9.64
C TYR A 108 5.57 -15.57 -8.81
N LYS A 109 6.15 -16.77 -8.84
CA LYS A 109 5.75 -17.86 -7.95
C LYS A 109 6.99 -18.37 -7.23
N GLN A 110 6.96 -18.34 -5.89
CA GLN A 110 8.11 -18.76 -5.06
C GLN A 110 9.41 -18.02 -5.43
N ALA A 111 9.35 -16.69 -5.64
CA ALA A 111 10.47 -15.85 -6.07
C ALA A 111 11.12 -16.23 -7.43
N ALA A 112 10.55 -17.19 -8.16
CA ALA A 112 10.92 -17.52 -9.53
C ALA A 112 9.95 -16.85 -10.51
N MET A 113 10.49 -16.24 -11.57
CA MET A 113 9.70 -15.63 -12.63
C MET A 113 8.97 -16.72 -13.41
N LEU A 114 7.65 -16.62 -13.50
CA LEU A 114 6.89 -17.40 -14.47
C LEU A 114 7.05 -16.68 -15.83
N GLY A 115 7.96 -17.14 -16.70
CA GLY A 115 8.20 -16.48 -18.00
C GLY A 115 6.99 -16.61 -18.94
N LYS A 116 6.63 -15.69 -19.84
CA LYS A 116 6.92 -14.26 -20.14
C LYS A 116 5.51 -13.63 -20.36
N ARG A 117 5.24 -12.34 -20.13
CA ARG A 117 5.90 -11.11 -20.61
C ARG A 117 5.62 -9.94 -19.64
N SER A 118 6.46 -8.91 -19.76
CA SER A 118 6.14 -7.51 -19.44
C SER A 118 6.45 -7.05 -18.01
N ARG A 119 7.31 -6.03 -17.86
CA ARG A 119 8.06 -5.69 -16.63
C ARG A 119 7.42 -4.57 -15.80
N LEU A 120 7.26 -4.80 -14.50
CA LEU A 120 7.29 -3.74 -13.47
C LEU A 120 7.95 -4.25 -12.18
N PHE A 121 8.89 -3.44 -11.68
CA PHE A 121 9.32 -3.46 -10.28
C PHE A 121 8.36 -2.57 -9.51
N CYS A 122 7.70 -3.08 -8.47
CA CYS A 122 7.00 -2.24 -7.52
C CYS A 122 8.02 -1.45 -6.70
N THR A 123 8.33 -0.24 -7.15
CA THR A 123 8.81 0.79 -6.24
C THR A 123 7.66 1.07 -5.30
N VAL A 124 7.90 0.94 -4.00
CA VAL A 124 6.86 1.01 -2.96
C VAL A 124 6.32 2.45 -2.87
N ILE A 125 5.34 2.76 -3.69
CA ILE A 125 4.53 3.97 -3.57
C ILE A 125 3.33 3.56 -2.73
N SER A 126 3.19 4.15 -1.55
CA SER A 126 1.96 3.99 -0.78
C SER A 126 1.16 5.27 -0.85
N LYS A 127 -0.16 5.10 -0.94
CA LYS A 127 -1.12 6.18 -0.78
C LYS A 127 -1.95 5.87 0.45
N VAL A 128 -1.93 6.77 1.41
CA VAL A 128 -2.82 6.73 2.58
C VAL A 128 -3.98 7.66 2.25
N SER A 129 -5.13 7.10 1.89
CA SER A 129 -6.37 7.84 1.63
C SER A 129 -7.36 7.64 2.77
N ARG A 130 -8.43 8.45 2.81
CA ARG A 130 -9.53 8.36 3.80
C ARG A 130 -10.14 6.96 3.98
N THR A 131 -9.91 6.03 3.05
CA THR A 131 -10.59 4.72 3.01
C THR A 131 -9.65 3.53 2.85
N LEU A 132 -8.46 3.71 2.25
CA LEU A 132 -7.53 2.62 1.96
C LEU A 132 -6.07 3.05 2.06
N VAL A 133 -5.23 2.10 2.47
CA VAL A 133 -3.79 2.14 2.27
C VAL A 133 -3.49 1.31 1.03
N HIS A 134 -3.18 1.96 -0.08
CA HIS A 134 -2.80 1.26 -1.31
C HIS A 134 -1.36 0.81 -1.18
N TRP A 135 -1.17 -0.51 -1.13
CA TRP A 135 0.13 -1.18 -1.15
C TRP A 135 0.28 -1.94 -2.45
N PRO A 136 1.43 -1.86 -3.15
CA PRO A 136 1.78 -2.89 -4.11
C PRO A 136 2.13 -4.18 -3.34
N VAL A 137 1.25 -5.19 -3.36
CA VAL A 137 1.47 -6.47 -2.65
C VAL A 137 1.67 -7.62 -3.65
N THR A 138 2.56 -8.54 -3.26
CA THR A 138 2.88 -9.78 -3.99
C THR A 138 1.90 -10.89 -3.62
N TYR A 139 1.40 -11.62 -4.62
CA TYR A 139 0.50 -12.77 -4.43
C TYR A 139 1.24 -14.06 -4.08
N PHE A 140 0.58 -14.92 -3.31
CA PHE A 140 0.99 -16.31 -3.11
C PHE A 140 -0.24 -17.22 -3.21
N LEU A 141 -0.18 -18.20 -4.11
CA LEU A 141 -1.14 -19.31 -4.13
C LEU A 141 -0.57 -20.43 -3.25
N GLU A 142 -1.12 -20.62 -2.05
CA GLU A 142 -0.89 -21.83 -1.26
C GLU A 142 -1.67 -22.99 -1.89
N ARG A 143 -1.04 -24.16 -2.01
CA ARG A 143 -1.67 -25.41 -2.45
C ARG A 143 -2.42 -26.06 -1.30
#